data_AF-A0A2D5IV17-F1
#
_entry.id   AF-A0A2D5IV17-F1
#
_cell.length_a   1.000
_cell.length_b   1.000
_cell.length_c   1.000
_cell.angle_alpha   90.00
_cell.angle_beta   90.00
_cell.angle_gamma   90.00
#
_symmetry.space_group_name_H-M   'P 1'
#
loop_
_entity.id
_entity.type
_entity.pdbx_description
1 polymer ?
#
loop_
_entity_poly.entity_id
_entity_poly.type
_entity_poly.pdbx_seq_one_letter_code
_entity_poly.pdbx_strand_id
1 'polypeptide(L)'
;MSTQDKILSLLAEHAGVETVKMSDKLFGGGINLSSVAYTEFVLAFEEQFGVELDMDGLDASIETVGQFVDVLEGHLAARIG
;
A
#
# COMPACT_ATOMS: atom_id res chain seq x y z
N MET A 1 -3.25 14.31 9.68
CA MET A 1 -3.00 13.39 8.55
C MET A 1 -3.48 12.02 8.98
N SER A 2 -4.45 11.45 8.28
CA SER A 2 -5.04 10.14 8.58
C SER A 2 -4.08 8.98 8.23
N THR A 3 -4.40 7.75 8.65
CA THR A 3 -3.65 6.54 8.25
C THR A 3 -3.68 6.38 6.74
N GLN A 4 -4.87 6.43 6.13
CA GLN A 4 -5.04 6.48 4.68
C GLN A 4 -4.19 7.55 4.00
N ASP A 5 -4.17 8.80 4.48
CA ASP A 5 -3.37 9.88 3.86
C ASP A 5 -1.87 9.54 3.82
N LYS A 6 -1.36 8.90 4.88
CA LYS A 6 0.04 8.47 4.97
C LYS A 6 0.31 7.33 3.99
N ILE A 7 -0.59 6.35 3.90
CA ILE A 7 -0.48 5.24 2.95
C ILE A 7 -0.47 5.74 1.51
N LEU A 8 -1.40 6.64 1.15
CA LEU A 8 -1.49 7.19 -0.19
C LEU A 8 -0.26 8.02 -0.55
N SER A 9 0.26 8.80 0.40
CA SER A 9 1.48 9.58 0.20
C SER A 9 2.70 8.67 -0.03
N LEU A 10 2.82 7.61 0.78
CA LEU A 10 3.90 6.62 0.66
C LEU A 10 3.81 5.85 -0.68
N LEU A 11 2.60 5.49 -1.11
CA LEU A 11 2.36 4.87 -2.41
C LEU A 11 2.76 5.79 -3.58
N ALA A 12 2.38 7.07 -3.51
CA ALA A 12 2.71 8.04 -4.55
C ALA A 12 4.23 8.20 -4.70
N GLU A 13 4.96 8.27 -3.58
CA GLU A 13 6.42 8.35 -3.55
C GLU A 13 7.07 7.15 -4.23
N HIS A 14 6.67 5.92 -3.85
CA HIS A 14 7.27 4.69 -4.39
C HIS A 14 6.84 4.40 -5.84
N ALA A 15 5.65 4.83 -6.25
CA ALA A 15 5.21 4.76 -7.64
C ALA A 15 5.82 5.87 -8.52
N GLY A 16 6.49 6.87 -7.92
CA GLY A 16 7.06 8.00 -8.66
C GLY A 16 6.01 8.89 -9.32
N VAL A 17 4.82 9.01 -8.70
CA VAL A 17 3.69 9.81 -9.18
C VAL A 17 3.36 10.93 -8.19
N GLU A 18 2.78 12.02 -8.67
CA GLU A 18 2.43 13.16 -7.81
C GLU A 18 1.25 12.85 -6.87
N THR A 19 0.28 12.08 -7.35
CA THR A 19 -0.92 11.69 -6.58
C THR A 19 -1.38 10.30 -6.98
N VAL A 20 -2.05 9.63 -6.05
CA VAL A 20 -2.73 8.35 -6.26
C VAL A 20 -4.20 8.48 -5.87
N LYS A 21 -5.09 7.82 -6.60
CA LYS A 21 -6.52 7.74 -6.29
C LYS A 21 -6.87 6.32 -5.90
N MET A 22 -7.86 6.15 -5.03
CA MET A 22 -8.35 4.84 -4.60
C MET A 22 -8.80 3.94 -5.78
N SER A 23 -9.28 4.54 -6.87
CA SER A 23 -9.71 3.81 -8.08
C SER A 23 -8.56 3.39 -9.00
N ASP A 24 -7.35 3.89 -8.78
CA ASP A 24 -6.22 3.60 -9.67
C ASP A 24 -5.79 2.15 -9.50
N LYS A 25 -5.35 1.52 -10.59
CA LYS A 25 -4.77 0.19 -10.53
C LYS A 25 -3.37 0.27 -9.92
N LEU A 26 -2.98 -0.73 -9.13
CA LEU A 26 -1.62 -0.81 -8.60
C LEU A 26 -0.61 -1.06 -9.72
N PHE A 27 -0.91 -2.04 -10.57
CA PHE A 27 0.01 -2.55 -11.57
C PHE A 27 -0.40 -2.19 -13.00
N GLY A 28 0.56 -2.25 -13.92
CA GLY A 28 0.33 -2.01 -15.34
C GLY A 28 -0.20 -0.60 -15.62
N GLY A 29 -1.36 -0.48 -16.27
CA GLY A 29 -1.93 0.80 -16.72
C GLY A 29 -2.50 1.73 -15.64
N GLY A 30 -2.17 1.51 -14.36
CA GLY A 30 -2.51 2.40 -13.25
C GLY A 30 -1.30 3.20 -12.77
N ILE A 31 -1.00 3.15 -11.47
CA ILE A 31 0.18 3.81 -10.88
C ILE A 31 1.49 3.11 -11.25
N ASN A 32 1.41 1.98 -11.96
CA ASN A 32 2.54 1.20 -12.47
C ASN A 32 3.58 0.88 -11.38
N LEU A 33 3.11 0.46 -10.21
CA LEU A 33 3.97 0.07 -9.10
C LEU A 33 4.78 -1.16 -9.51
N SER A 34 6.09 -1.00 -9.67
CA SER A 34 6.97 -2.13 -10.02
C SER A 34 7.08 -3.11 -8.84
N SER A 35 7.46 -4.36 -9.11
CA SER A 35 7.70 -5.35 -8.04
C SER A 35 8.77 -4.88 -7.04
N VAL A 36 9.78 -4.14 -7.51
CA VAL A 36 10.82 -3.56 -6.64
C VAL A 36 10.23 -2.46 -5.75
N ALA A 37 9.52 -1.51 -6.35
CA ALA A 37 8.88 -0.41 -5.62
C ALA A 37 7.83 -0.92 -4.62
N TYR A 38 7.14 -2.02 -4.93
CA TYR A 38 6.20 -2.67 -4.04
C TYR A 38 6.89 -3.26 -2.80
N THR A 39 8.01 -3.96 -2.97
CA THR A 39 8.80 -4.46 -1.84
C THR A 39 9.36 -3.30 -1.00
N GLU A 40 9.93 -2.27 -1.63
CA GLU A 40 10.43 -1.07 -0.93
C GLU A 40 9.32 -0.37 -0.14
N PHE A 41 8.14 -0.23 -0.75
CA PHE A 41 6.96 0.33 -0.09
C PHE A 41 6.60 -0.46 1.17
N VAL A 42 6.59 -1.80 1.10
CA VAL A 42 6.23 -2.64 2.25
C VAL A 42 7.23 -2.46 3.38
N LEU A 43 8.54 -2.49 3.09
CA LEU A 43 9.56 -2.24 4.12
C LEU A 43 9.39 -0.85 4.77
N ALA A 44 9.15 0.18 3.95
CA ALA A 44 8.93 1.53 4.45
C ALA A 44 7.64 1.65 5.29
N PHE A 45 6.57 0.94 4.89
CA PHE A 45 5.33 0.88 5.65
C PHE A 45 5.52 0.15 6.99
N GLU A 46 6.19 -0.99 7.00
CA GLU A 46 6.55 -1.74 8.20
C GLU A 46 7.33 -0.88 9.19
N GLU A 47 8.36 -0.16 8.72
CA GLU A 47 9.15 0.76 9.54
C GLU A 47 8.31 1.93 10.05
N GLN A 48 7.52 2.56 9.18
CA GLN A 48 6.73 3.76 9.52
C GLN A 48 5.61 3.47 10.53
N PHE A 49 4.98 2.31 10.44
CA PHE A 49 3.85 1.92 11.28
C PHE A 49 4.24 0.91 12.37
N GLY A 50 5.50 0.48 12.39
CA GLY A 50 6.03 -0.54 13.30
C GLY A 50 5.29 -1.86 13.19
N VAL A 51 4.93 -2.28 11.97
CA VAL A 51 4.20 -3.53 11.67
C VAL A 51 5.11 -4.57 11.02
N GLU A 52 4.65 -5.82 11.01
CA GLU A 52 5.12 -6.83 10.07
C GLU A 52 3.92 -7.20 9.19
N LEU A 53 4.09 -7.09 7.88
CA LEU A 53 3.10 -7.47 6.88
C LEU A 53 3.45 -8.84 6.33
N ASP A 54 2.49 -9.77 6.38
CA ASP A 54 2.63 -11.04 5.68
C ASP A 54 2.32 -10.85 4.19
N MET A 55 3.37 -10.58 3.42
CA MET A 55 3.25 -10.39 1.96
C MET A 55 2.81 -11.64 1.21
N ASP A 56 2.94 -12.83 1.80
CA ASP A 56 2.42 -14.06 1.19
C ASP A 56 0.88 -14.12 1.26
N GLY A 57 0.28 -13.37 2.19
CA GLY A 57 -1.16 -13.19 2.35
C GLY A 57 -1.76 -12.04 1.52
N LEU A 58 -0.93 -11.26 0.80
CA LEU A 58 -1.42 -10.23 -0.10
C LEU A 58 -2.05 -10.89 -1.34
N ASP A 59 -3.39 -10.97 -1.30
CA ASP A 59 -4.23 -11.67 -2.26
C ASP A 59 -3.97 -11.16 -3.70
N ALA A 60 -3.86 -12.09 -4.64
CA ALA A 60 -3.83 -11.81 -6.07
C ALA A 60 -5.09 -11.05 -6.57
N SER A 61 -6.14 -10.97 -5.76
CA SER A 61 -7.35 -10.17 -6.02
C SER A 61 -7.15 -8.65 -5.84
N ILE A 62 -6.01 -8.20 -5.31
CA ILE A 62 -5.76 -6.77 -5.09
C ILE A 62 -5.36 -6.12 -6.42
N GLU A 63 -6.30 -5.41 -7.03
CA GLU A 63 -6.09 -4.72 -8.31
C GLU A 63 -5.90 -3.22 -8.15
N THR A 64 -6.57 -2.62 -7.17
CA THR A 64 -6.67 -1.16 -7.00
C THR A 64 -5.99 -0.66 -5.73
N VAL A 65 -5.61 0.62 -5.74
CA VAL A 65 -5.09 1.33 -4.57
C VAL A 65 -6.04 1.24 -3.39
N GLY A 66 -7.35 1.38 -3.61
CA GLY A 66 -8.35 1.30 -2.54
C GLY A 66 -8.35 -0.06 -1.85
N GLN A 67 -8.39 -1.14 -2.63
CA GLN A 67 -8.32 -2.50 -2.07
C GLN A 67 -7.03 -2.71 -1.27
N PHE A 68 -5.91 -2.17 -1.75
CA PHE A 68 -4.64 -2.31 -1.06
C PHE A 68 -4.63 -1.53 0.27
N VAL A 69 -5.12 -0.29 0.26
CA VAL A 69 -5.29 0.52 1.48
C VAL A 69 -6.17 -0.20 2.49
N ASP A 70 -7.31 -0.76 2.07
CA ASP A 70 -8.23 -1.48 2.95
C ASP A 70 -7.54 -2.68 3.64
N VAL A 71 -6.72 -3.43 2.90
CA VAL A 71 -5.94 -4.56 3.44
C VAL A 71 -4.92 -4.09 4.46
N LEU A 72 -4.19 -3.00 4.18
CA LEU A 72 -3.20 -2.42 5.08
C LEU A 72 -3.84 -1.88 6.37
N GLU A 73 -4.95 -1.17 6.25
CA GLU A 73 -5.69 -0.67 7.42
C GLU A 73 -6.28 -1.82 8.25
N GLY A 74 -6.73 -2.90 7.59
CA GLY A 74 -7.16 -4.13 8.26
C GLY A 74 -6.04 -4.77 9.09
N HIS A 75 -4.82 -4.84 8.55
CA HIS A 75 -3.65 -5.35 9.27
C HIS A 75 -3.26 -4.47 10.46
N LEU A 76 -3.34 -3.14 10.29
CA LEU A 76 -3.09 -2.19 11.38
C LEU A 76 -4.11 -2.37 12.52
N ALA A 77 -5.39 -2.54 12.18
CA ALA A 77 -6.46 -2.73 13.15
C ALA A 77 -6.39 -4.09 13.88
N ALA A 78 -5.98 -5.15 13.19
CA ALA A 78 -5.89 -6.50 13.76
C ALA A 78 -4.83 -6.62 14.87
N ARG A 79 -3.83 -5.73 14.90
CA ARG A 79 -2.75 -5.76 15.91
C ARG A 79 -3.06 -5.06 17.23
N ILE A 80 -4.20 -4.36 17.28
CA ILE A 80 -4.70 -3.65 18.47
C ILE A 80 -5.79 -4.46 19.20
N GLY A 81 -6.13 -5.65 18.68
CA GLY A 81 -7.12 -6.57 19.23
C GLY A 81 -6.53 -7.67 20.09
#